data_AF-A0A955DUY9-F1
#
_entry.id   AF-A0A955DUY9-F1
#
_cell.length_a   1.000
_cell.length_b   1.000
_cell.length_c   1.000
_cell.angle_alpha   90.00
_cell.angle_beta   90.00
_cell.angle_gamma   90.00
#
_symmetry.space_group_name_H-M   'P 1'
#
loop_
_entity.id
_entity.type
_entity.pdbx_description
1 polymer ?
#
loop_
_entity_poly.entity_id
_entity_poly.type
_entity_poly.pdbx_seq_one_letter_code
_entity_poly.pdbx_strand_id
1 'polypeptide(L)'
;DIGDAMLSTQPVDPTEVESLLLRFGLPTRAKGLPEPEVILEAMRDDKKVQDGELQLVVPEATGLVRLRNDIEDEAILEAIARPHN
;
A
#
# COMPACT_ATOMS: atom_id res chain seq x y z
N ASP A 1 7.83 26.94 -11.12
CA ASP A 1 7.54 26.06 -9.97
C ASP A 1 6.96 24.77 -10.52
N ILE A 2 7.74 23.70 -10.54
CA ILE A 2 7.38 22.44 -11.24
C ILE A 2 6.53 21.53 -10.33
N GLY A 3 6.49 21.81 -9.03
CA GLY A 3 5.80 20.98 -8.03
C GLY A 3 4.28 20.99 -8.13
N ASP A 4 3.68 22.13 -8.47
CA ASP A 4 2.21 22.29 -8.46
C ASP A 4 1.50 21.66 -9.67
N ALA A 5 2.22 21.42 -10.77
CA ALA A 5 1.61 20.90 -12.00
C ALA A 5 1.46 19.36 -12.03
N MET A 6 2.02 18.62 -11.06
CA MET A 6 2.02 17.15 -11.05
C MET A 6 1.00 16.51 -10.11
N LEU A 7 0.34 17.30 -9.25
CA LEU A 7 -0.67 16.79 -8.32
C LEU A 7 -2.04 16.79 -9.00
N SER A 8 -2.40 15.66 -9.58
CA SER A 8 -3.80 15.38 -9.90
C SER A 8 -4.51 15.05 -8.59
N THR A 9 -5.58 15.78 -8.27
CA THR A 9 -6.42 15.50 -7.10
C THR A 9 -7.34 14.30 -7.31
N GLN A 10 -7.19 13.57 -8.42
CA GLN A 10 -7.95 12.36 -8.65
C GLN A 10 -7.52 11.28 -7.65
N PRO A 11 -8.48 10.63 -6.95
CA PRO A 11 -8.18 9.48 -6.11
C PRO A 11 -7.37 8.45 -6.87
N VAL A 12 -6.43 7.79 -6.19
CA VAL A 12 -5.70 6.68 -6.82
C VAL A 12 -6.67 5.53 -7.07
N ASP A 13 -6.82 5.13 -8.33
CA ASP A 13 -7.45 3.86 -8.69
C ASP A 13 -6.40 2.74 -8.63
N PRO A 14 -6.55 1.74 -7.75
CA PRO A 14 -5.62 0.62 -7.67
C PRO A 14 -5.42 -0.13 -9.00
N THR A 15 -6.43 -0.14 -9.87
CA THR A 15 -6.37 -0.85 -11.16
C THR A 15 -5.48 -0.13 -12.18
N GLU A 16 -5.36 1.19 -12.09
CA GLU A 16 -4.44 1.97 -12.94
C GLU A 16 -2.98 1.71 -12.54
N VAL A 17 -2.71 1.64 -11.23
CA VAL A 17 -1.38 1.31 -10.69
C VAL A 17 -0.98 -0.10 -11.11
N GLU A 18 -1.88 -1.07 -10.95
CA GLU A 18 -1.65 -2.46 -11.40
C GLU A 18 -1.37 -2.52 -12.90
N SER A 19 -2.21 -1.88 -13.72
CA SER A 19 -2.04 -1.85 -15.18
C SER A 19 -0.69 -1.25 -15.58
N LEU A 20 -0.23 -0.21 -14.88
CA LEU A 20 1.07 0.40 -15.13
C LEU A 20 2.22 -0.56 -14.79
N LEU A 21 2.19 -1.18 -13.61
CA LEU A 21 3.20 -2.16 -13.19
C LEU A 21 3.28 -3.34 -14.17
N LEU A 22 2.15 -3.87 -14.62
CA LEU A 22 2.07 -4.94 -15.61
C LEU A 22 2.67 -4.52 -16.97
N ARG A 23 2.46 -3.27 -17.41
CA ARG A 23 3.07 -2.74 -18.66
C ARG A 23 4.60 -2.68 -18.59
N PHE A 24 5.17 -2.56 -17.39
CA PHE A 24 6.61 -2.64 -17.16
C PHE A 24 7.09 -4.08 -16.88
N GLY A 25 6.20 -5.08 -16.96
CA GLY A 25 6.54 -6.48 -16.69
C GLY A 25 6.80 -6.78 -15.21
N LEU A 26 6.35 -5.90 -14.30
CA LEU A 26 6.51 -6.09 -12.87
C LEU A 26 5.41 -7.00 -12.30
N PRO A 27 5.72 -7.82 -11.29
CA PRO A 27 4.71 -8.61 -10.61
C PRO A 27 3.79 -7.68 -9.80
N THR A 28 2.48 -7.83 -9.97
CA THR A 28 1.48 -7.17 -9.11
C THR A 28 0.96 -8.09 -8.01
N ARG A 29 1.33 -9.38 -8.06
CA ARG A 29 0.92 -10.43 -7.13
C ARG A 29 2.14 -11.16 -6.57
N ALA A 30 2.10 -11.51 -5.30
CA ALA A 30 3.07 -12.39 -4.67
C ALA A 30 2.50 -13.81 -4.54
N LYS A 31 3.35 -14.83 -4.67
CA LYS A 31 2.98 -16.24 -4.51
C LYS A 31 3.82 -16.87 -3.42
N GLY A 32 3.25 -17.81 -2.67
CA GLY A 32 3.96 -18.51 -1.60
C GLY A 32 4.30 -17.61 -0.42
N LEU A 33 3.50 -16.57 -0.19
CA LEU A 33 3.61 -15.77 1.03
C LEU A 33 3.13 -16.59 2.25
N PRO A 34 3.63 -16.30 3.46
CA PRO A 34 3.07 -16.80 4.70
C PRO A 34 1.60 -16.38 4.89
N GLU A 35 0.94 -16.93 5.92
CA GLU A 35 -0.39 -16.47 6.32
C GLU A 35 -0.39 -14.95 6.63
N PRO A 36 -1.49 -14.22 6.35
CA PRO A 36 -1.57 -12.77 6.51
C PRO A 36 -1.11 -12.25 7.88
N GLU A 37 -1.43 -12.97 8.96
CA GLU A 37 -1.04 -12.60 10.32
C GLU A 37 0.47 -12.64 10.50
N VAL A 38 1.16 -13.62 9.91
CA VAL A 38 2.63 -13.73 9.97
C VAL A 38 3.27 -12.56 9.24
N ILE A 39 2.67 -12.10 8.15
CA ILE A 39 3.13 -10.93 7.40
C ILE A 39 2.92 -9.66 8.22
N LEU A 40 1.75 -9.51 8.84
CA LEU A 40 1.43 -8.36 9.69
C LEU A 40 2.39 -8.27 10.89
N GLU A 41 2.66 -9.38 11.58
CA GLU A 41 3.66 -9.42 12.65
C GLU A 41 5.04 -8.99 12.14
N ALA A 42 5.48 -9.53 11.00
CA ALA A 42 6.76 -9.14 10.40
C ALA A 42 6.81 -7.66 9.99
N MET A 43 5.67 -7.06 9.60
CA MET A 43 5.57 -5.63 9.30
C MET A 43 5.78 -4.76 10.55
N ARG A 44 5.43 -5.25 11.75
CA ARG A 44 5.65 -4.52 13.02
C ARG A 44 7.12 -4.43 13.43
N ASP A 45 7.98 -5.30 12.89
CA ASP A 45 9.42 -5.21 13.10
C ASP A 45 10.08 -4.13 12.21
N ASP A 46 9.35 -3.55 11.23
CA ASP A 46 9.85 -2.44 10.42
C ASP A 46 9.98 -1.16 11.27
N LYS A 47 11.01 -0.35 10.98
CA LYS A 47 11.32 0.88 11.72
C LYS A 47 10.24 1.97 11.65
N LYS A 48 9.15 1.74 10.92
CA LYS A 48 8.00 2.66 10.80
C LYS A 48 6.91 2.42 11.85
N VAL A 49 7.12 1.57 12.85
CA VAL A 49 6.23 1.54 14.02
C VAL A 49 6.52 2.72 14.94
N GLN A 50 5.50 3.54 15.24
CA GLN A 50 5.55 4.55 16.29
C GLN A 50 4.47 4.22 17.33
N ASP A 51 4.85 4.20 18.61
CA ASP A 51 3.96 3.91 19.75
C ASP A 51 3.15 2.60 19.67
N GLY A 52 3.63 1.62 18.89
CA GLY A 52 2.98 0.32 18.72
C GLY A 52 1.97 0.26 17.58
N GLU A 53 1.72 1.38 16.90
CA GLU A 53 0.87 1.46 15.72
C GLU A 53 1.71 1.40 14.44
N LEU A 54 1.23 0.64 13.45
CA LEU A 54 1.90 0.49 12.17
C LEU A 54 1.71 1.76 11.32
N GLN A 55 2.81 2.44 10.97
CA GLN A 55 2.75 3.55 10.04
C GLN A 55 2.94 3.07 8.59
N LEU A 56 1.90 3.29 7.78
CA LEU A 56 1.84 2.95 6.36
C LEU A 56 1.93 4.20 5.49
N VAL A 57 2.61 4.09 4.35
CA VAL A 57 2.53 5.08 3.27
C VAL A 57 1.38 4.65 2.36
N VAL A 58 0.30 5.42 2.36
CA VAL A 58 -0.89 5.12 1.56
C VAL A 58 -1.10 6.20 0.49
N PRO A 59 -1.22 5.83 -0.79
CA PRO A 59 -1.60 6.77 -1.84
C PRO A 59 -3.02 7.30 -1.61
N GLU A 60 -3.19 8.62 -1.67
CA GLU A 60 -4.51 9.28 -1.54
C GLU A 60 -5.01 9.78 -2.90
N ALA A 61 -4.10 10.40 -3.67
CA ALA A 61 -4.36 10.88 -5.01
C ALA A 61 -3.11 10.69 -5.87
N THR A 62 -3.24 10.82 -7.19
CA THR A 62 -2.09 10.68 -8.09
C THR A 62 -1.06 11.78 -7.81
N GLY A 63 0.13 11.37 -7.36
CA GLY A 63 1.19 12.29 -6.92
C GLY A 63 1.10 12.71 -5.45
N LEU A 64 0.12 12.21 -4.69
CA LEU A 64 -0.07 12.49 -3.26
C LEU A 64 -0.12 11.20 -2.42
N VAL A 65 0.78 11.09 -1.46
CA VAL A 65 0.78 10.02 -0.45
C VAL A 65 0.66 10.60 0.94
N ARG A 66 0.06 9.85 1.87
CA ARG A 66 0.04 10.18 3.30
C ARG A 66 0.66 9.07 4.12
N LEU A 67 1.32 9.48 5.20
CA LEU A 67 1.60 8.57 6.31
C LEU A 67 0.32 8.39 7.12
N ARG A 68 -0.07 7.15 7.33
CA ARG A 68 -1.26 6.74 8.08
C ARG A 68 -0.83 5.77 9.18
N ASN A 69 -1.16 6.08 10.42
CA ASN A 69 -1.06 5.17 11.56
C ASN A 69 -2.44 4.81 12.12
N ASP A 70 -3.52 5.32 11.51
CA ASP A 70 -4.91 5.13 11.90
C ASP A 70 -5.61 4.01 11.09
N ILE A 71 -4.84 3.02 10.63
CA ILE A 71 -5.37 1.89 9.84
C ILE A 71 -5.44 0.68 10.75
N GLU A 72 -6.66 0.19 10.95
CA GLU A 72 -6.93 -1.02 11.74
C GLU A 72 -6.26 -2.26 11.11
N ASP A 73 -5.72 -3.14 11.96
CA ASP A 73 -5.07 -4.39 11.55
C ASP A 73 -5.96 -5.24 10.62
N GLU A 74 -7.28 -5.26 10.87
CA GLU A 74 -8.24 -5.99 10.03
C GLU A 74 -8.22 -5.52 8.57
N ALA A 75 -8.11 -4.21 8.32
CA ALA A 75 -8.06 -3.67 6.96
C ALA A 75 -6.75 -4.03 6.26
N ILE A 76 -5.66 -4.15 7.02
CA ILE A 76 -4.35 -4.58 6.53
C ILE A 76 -4.39 -6.08 6.18
N LEU A 77 -4.94 -6.90 7.08
CA LEU A 77 -5.14 -8.33 6.86
C LEU A 77 -6.02 -8.59 5.64
N GLU A 78 -7.13 -7.86 5.48
CA GLU A 78 -7.98 -7.97 4.30
C GLU A 78 -7.20 -7.63 3.02
N ALA A 79 -6.40 -6.56 3.03
CA ALA A 79 -5.60 -6.15 1.88
C ALA A 79 -4.53 -7.18 1.49
N ILE A 80 -3.90 -7.84 2.47
CA ILE A 80 -2.92 -8.91 2.26
C ILE A 80 -3.61 -10.17 1.75
N ALA A 81 -4.76 -10.53 2.34
CA ALA A 81 -5.50 -11.74 2.02
C ALA A 81 -6.30 -11.65 0.71
N ARG A 82 -6.57 -10.44 0.20
CA ARG A 82 -7.47 -10.22 -0.93
C ARG A 82 -7.02 -11.06 -2.13
N PRO A 83 -7.87 -12.00 -2.60
CA PRO A 83 -7.53 -12.84 -3.72
C PRO A 83 -7.27 -12.00 -4.96
N HIS A 84 -6.11 -12.27 -5.52
CA HIS A 84 -5.53 -11.60 -6.66
C HIS A 84 -6.14 -12.16 -7.96
N ASN A 85 -7.35 -11.70 -8.32
CA ASN A 85 -7.97 -12.01 -9.61
C ASN A 85 -7.23 -11.37 -10.78
#